data_AF-A0A7V1XIL6-F1
#
_entry.id   AF-A0A7V1XIL6-F1
#
_cell.length_a   1.000
_cell.length_b   1.000
_cell.length_c   1.000
_cell.angle_alpha   90.00
_cell.angle_beta   90.00
_cell.angle_gamma   90.00
#
_symmetry.space_group_name_H-M   'P 1'
#
loop_
_entity.id
_entity.type
_entity.pdbx_description
1 polymer ?
#
loop_
_entity_poly.entity_id
_entity_poly.type
_entity_poly.pdbx_seq_one_letter_code
_entity_poly.pdbx_strand_id
1 'polypeptide(L)'
;MYGRTGTLFEERFKALEVDSIEYCIHLCRYIHRNPLEAGLVNDLEQWEYSNYLEWIGKRNGSLVDREFVKSHFINGDAYKEFVLNYTGGKKFDFRF
;
A
#
# COMPACT_ATOMS: atom_id res chain seq x y z
N MET A 1 -5.60 32.50 12.70
CA MET A 1 -6.83 31.68 12.74
C MET A 1 -7.04 31.10 11.35
N TYR A 2 -6.82 29.80 11.16
CA TYR A 2 -7.05 29.17 9.85
C TYR A 2 -8.54 28.83 9.70
N GLY A 3 -9.26 29.63 8.91
CA GLY A 3 -10.69 29.49 8.62
C GLY A 3 -11.01 28.27 7.76
N ARG A 4 -10.95 27.07 8.35
CA ARG A 4 -11.51 25.86 7.75
C ARG A 4 -12.91 25.64 8.29
N THR A 5 -13.89 25.60 7.40
CA THR A 5 -15.28 25.21 7.69
C THR A 5 -15.60 23.96 6.86
N GLY A 6 -15.82 22.83 7.53
CA GLY A 6 -16.11 21.51 6.93
C GLY A 6 -15.87 20.39 7.96
N THR A 7 -16.40 19.20 7.71
CA THR A 7 -16.09 18.00 8.52
C THR A 7 -14.70 17.49 8.17
N LEU A 8 -13.95 16.95 9.16
CA LEU A 8 -12.63 16.34 8.93
C LEU A 8 -12.69 15.17 7.94
N PHE A 9 -13.84 14.50 7.88
CA PHE A 9 -14.14 13.41 6.97
C PHE A 9 -15.11 13.92 5.90
N GLU A 10 -14.81 13.64 4.63
CA GLU A 10 -15.67 14.04 3.51
C GLU A 10 -16.88 13.11 3.35
N GLU A 11 -16.63 11.79 3.23
CA GLU A 11 -17.67 10.77 3.03
C GLU A 11 -17.55 9.60 4.02
N ARG A 12 -18.52 8.68 4.01
CA ARG A 12 -18.43 7.42 4.76
C ARG A 12 -17.28 6.58 4.22
N PHE A 13 -16.58 5.88 5.12
CA PHE A 13 -15.58 4.90 4.71
C PHE A 13 -16.21 3.82 3.83
N LYS A 14 -15.40 3.29 2.93
CA LYS A 14 -15.80 2.23 2.01
C LYS A 14 -15.16 0.92 2.48
N ALA A 15 -15.93 -0.16 2.43
CA ALA A 15 -15.48 -1.48 2.87
C ALA A 15 -15.75 -2.50 1.78
N LEU A 16 -14.75 -3.33 1.51
CA LEU A 16 -14.83 -4.46 0.59
C LEU A 16 -14.24 -5.67 1.29
N GLU A 17 -14.90 -6.82 1.14
CA GLU A 17 -14.42 -8.08 1.68
C GLU A 17 -13.17 -8.55 0.92
N VAL A 18 -12.19 -9.06 1.66
CA VAL A 18 -10.99 -9.68 1.10
C VAL A 18 -11.16 -11.19 1.23
N ASP A 19 -11.54 -11.84 0.13
CA ASP A 19 -11.92 -13.25 0.08
C ASP A 19 -10.81 -14.19 -0.38
N SER A 20 -9.68 -13.64 -0.84
CA SER A 20 -8.56 -14.38 -1.41
C SER A 20 -7.21 -13.77 -1.06
N ILE A 21 -6.20 -14.64 -1.00
CA ILE A 21 -4.82 -14.26 -0.72
C ILE A 21 -4.26 -13.43 -1.87
N GLU A 22 -4.56 -13.81 -3.10
CA GLU A 22 -4.16 -13.09 -4.32
C GLU A 22 -4.69 -11.66 -4.30
N TYR A 23 -5.96 -11.47 -3.94
CA TYR A 23 -6.55 -10.14 -3.80
C TYR A 23 -5.89 -9.35 -2.66
N CYS A 24 -5.62 -9.98 -1.52
CA CYS A 24 -4.90 -9.36 -0.41
C CYS A 24 -3.50 -8.85 -0.83
N ILE A 25 -2.72 -9.67 -1.53
CA ILE A 25 -1.37 -9.30 -2.01
C ILE A 25 -1.45 -8.13 -3.01
N HIS A 26 -2.43 -8.15 -3.91
CA HIS A 26 -2.66 -7.04 -4.83
C HIS A 26 -3.10 -5.75 -4.12
N LEU A 27 -3.92 -5.86 -3.07
CA LEU A 27 -4.33 -4.74 -2.24
C LEU A 27 -3.14 -4.13 -1.49
N CYS A 28 -2.25 -4.95 -0.90
CA CYS A 28 -1.01 -4.48 -0.27
C CYS A 28 -0.14 -3.71 -1.28
N ARG A 29 0.03 -4.24 -2.51
CA ARG A 29 0.75 -3.53 -3.57
C ARG A 29 0.09 -2.19 -3.93
N TYR A 30 -1.23 -2.16 -4.03
CA TYR A 30 -1.97 -0.92 -4.30
C TYR A 30 -1.70 0.14 -3.23
N ILE A 31 -1.82 -0.24 -1.95
CA ILE A 31 -1.56 0.65 -0.81
C ILE A 31 -0.11 1.17 -0.84
N HIS A 32 0.87 0.27 -1.02
CA HIS A 32 2.28 0.64 -1.05
C HIS A 32 2.66 1.51 -2.26
N ARG A 33 1.99 1.38 -3.40
CA ARG A 33 2.21 2.25 -4.57
C ARG A 33 1.50 3.60 -4.50
N ASN A 34 0.44 3.71 -3.71
CA ASN A 34 -0.36 4.93 -3.64
C ASN A 34 0.45 6.25 -3.50
N PRO A 35 1.49 6.36 -2.66
CA PRO A 35 2.27 7.60 -2.56
C PRO A 35 3.06 7.95 -3.85
N LEU A 36 3.48 6.94 -4.62
CA LEU A 36 4.12 7.15 -5.93
C LEU A 36 3.07 7.60 -6.96
N GLU A 37 1.93 6.92 -7.03
CA GLU A 37 0.83 7.25 -7.96
C GLU A 37 0.21 8.63 -7.67
N ALA A 38 0.17 9.02 -6.40
CA ALA A 38 -0.30 10.33 -5.97
C ALA A 38 0.75 11.46 -6.16
N GLY A 39 1.96 11.12 -6.63
CA GLY A 39 3.04 12.10 -6.83
C GLY A 39 3.60 12.69 -5.54
N LEU A 40 3.42 12.01 -4.40
CA LEU A 40 3.91 12.47 -3.09
C LEU A 40 5.39 12.17 -2.90
N VAL A 41 5.89 11.12 -3.56
CA VAL A 41 7.30 10.70 -3.54
C VAL A 41 7.73 10.25 -4.93
N ASN A 42 9.02 10.35 -5.23
CA ASN A 42 9.61 9.78 -6.44
C ASN A 42 10.16 8.37 -6.21
N ASP A 43 10.37 8.00 -4.95
CA ASP A 43 10.82 6.69 -4.51
C ASP A 43 9.96 6.23 -3.32
N LEU A 44 9.43 5.01 -3.40
CA LEU A 44 8.60 4.42 -2.35
C LEU A 44 9.34 4.29 -1.01
N GLU A 45 10.67 4.24 -1.04
CA GLU A 45 11.47 4.20 0.19
C GLU A 45 11.44 5.52 0.98
N GLN A 46 11.00 6.62 0.36
CA GLN A 46 10.83 7.93 1.02
C GLN A 46 9.51 8.01 1.81
N TRP A 47 8.62 7.01 1.67
CA TRP A 47 7.31 7.03 2.29
C TRP A 47 7.30 6.27 3.62
N GLU A 48 7.38 7.00 4.73
CA GLU A 48 7.44 6.40 6.07
C GLU A 48 6.06 5.97 6.62
N TYR A 49 4.97 6.43 6.02
CA TYR A 49 3.60 6.28 6.52
C TYR A 49 2.87 5.02 6.02
N SER A 50 3.62 3.98 5.68
CA SER A 50 3.12 2.62 5.41
C SER A 50 4.09 1.60 6.01
N ASN A 51 3.79 0.29 5.92
CA ASN A 51 4.73 -0.75 6.30
C ASN A 51 5.58 -1.27 5.12
N TYR A 52 5.68 -0.53 4.02
CA TYR A 52 6.46 -0.93 2.85
C TYR A 52 7.94 -1.18 3.19
N LEU A 53 8.54 -0.32 4.02
CA LEU A 53 9.94 -0.43 4.44
C LEU A 53 10.21 -1.72 5.24
N GLU A 54 9.24 -2.18 6.02
CA GLU A 54 9.30 -3.46 6.72
C GLU A 54 9.28 -4.64 5.75
N TRP A 55 8.43 -4.58 4.71
CA TRP A 55 8.33 -5.64 3.71
C TRP A 55 9.61 -5.78 2.89
N ILE A 56 10.30 -4.68 2.60
CA ILE A 56 11.59 -4.69 1.91
C ILE A 56 12.80 -4.83 2.86
N GLY A 57 12.57 -4.99 4.16
CA GLY A 57 13.64 -5.19 5.15
C GLY A 57 14.49 -3.95 5.46
N LYS A 58 14.04 -2.74 5.09
CA LYS A 58 14.75 -1.47 5.34
C LYS A 58 14.39 -0.80 6.66
N ARG A 59 13.30 -1.24 7.31
CA ARG A 59 12.89 -0.76 8.64
C ARG A 59 12.45 -1.91 9.51
N ASN A 60 12.88 -1.90 10.77
CA ASN A 60 12.48 -2.91 11.75
C ASN A 60 11.25 -2.45 12.56
N GLY A 61 10.07 -2.43 11.91
CA GLY A 61 8.80 -2.09 12.54
C GLY A 61 8.06 -3.29 13.12
N SER A 62 7.08 -3.05 14.00
CA SER A 62 6.21 -4.09 14.56
C SER A 62 4.92 -4.30 13.76
N LEU A 63 4.53 -3.33 12.93
CA LEU A 63 3.28 -3.34 12.15
C LEU A 63 3.43 -4.11 10.83
N VAL A 64 3.97 -5.33 10.91
CA VAL A 64 4.17 -6.21 9.75
C VAL A 64 4.04 -7.68 10.16
N ASP A 65 3.26 -8.43 9.40
CA ASP A 65 3.26 -9.89 9.50
C ASP A 65 4.42 -10.44 8.67
N ARG A 66 5.55 -10.70 9.34
CA ARG A 66 6.76 -11.21 8.68
C ARG A 66 6.59 -12.61 8.12
N GLU A 67 5.75 -13.45 8.74
CA GLU A 67 5.52 -14.80 8.27
C GLU A 67 4.68 -14.79 7.01
N PHE A 68 3.67 -13.92 6.95
CA PHE A 68 2.92 -13.66 5.72
C PHE A 68 3.81 -13.16 4.57
N VAL A 69 4.75 -12.23 4.84
CA VAL A 69 5.65 -11.74 3.79
C VAL A 69 6.56 -12.87 3.29
N LYS A 70 7.18 -13.63 4.20
CA LYS A 70 8.06 -14.76 3.86
C LYS A 70 7.34 -15.90 3.14
N SER A 71 6.05 -16.13 3.42
CA SER A 71 5.28 -17.19 2.76
C SER A 71 4.95 -16.86 1.31
N HIS A 72 4.97 -15.59 0.92
CA HIS A 72 4.60 -15.13 -0.43
C HIS A 72 5.77 -14.57 -1.24
N PHE A 73 6.83 -14.11 -0.58
CA PHE A 73 8.00 -13.51 -1.23
C PHE A 73 9.28 -14.10 -0.64
N ILE A 74 10.21 -14.45 -1.53
CA ILE A 74 11.51 -15.04 -1.16
C ILE A 74 12.32 -14.06 -0.29
N ASN A 75 12.25 -12.76 -0.62
CA ASN A 75 12.93 -11.69 0.10
C ASN A 75 12.27 -10.33 -0.23
N GLY A 76 12.78 -9.28 0.42
CA GLY A 76 12.31 -7.91 0.21
C GLY A 76 12.52 -7.40 -1.21
N ASP A 77 13.56 -7.85 -1.90
CA ASP A 77 13.84 -7.45 -3.29
C ASP A 77 12.79 -8.02 -4.26
N ALA A 78 12.39 -9.28 -4.08
CA ALA A 78 11.32 -9.90 -4.86
C ALA A 78 9.99 -9.15 -4.64
N TYR A 79 9.71 -8.70 -3.42
CA TYR A 79 8.56 -7.86 -3.15
C TYR A 79 8.66 -6.48 -3.83
N LYS A 80 9.83 -5.84 -3.74
CA LYS A 80 10.10 -4.55 -4.39
C LYS A 80 9.88 -4.64 -5.90
N GLU A 81 10.39 -5.70 -6.55
CA GLU A 81 10.14 -5.95 -7.97
C GLU A 81 8.65 -6.15 -8.26
N PHE A 82 7.93 -6.93 -7.46
CA PHE A 82 6.49 -7.13 -7.62
C PHE A 82 5.68 -5.83 -7.54
N VAL A 83 6.11 -4.91 -6.67
CA VAL A 83 5.50 -3.58 -6.52
C VAL A 83 5.80 -2.68 -7.71
N LEU A 84 7.07 -2.59 -8.13
CA LEU A 84 7.51 -1.71 -9.22
C LEU A 84 7.05 -2.19 -10.60
N ASN A 85 7.05 -3.50 -10.85
CA ASN A 85 6.66 -4.10 -12.14
C ASN A 85 5.15 -4.11 -12.39
N TYR A 86 4.35 -3.47 -11.54
CA TYR A 86 2.93 -3.30 -11.82
C TYR A 86 2.73 -2.31 -12.97
N THR A 87 2.53 -2.88 -14.17
CA THR A 87 1.93 -2.19 -15.31
C THR A 87 0.49 -1.95 -14.91
N GLY A 88 0.10 -0.68 -14.77
CA GLY A 88 -1.21 -0.30 -14.22
C GLY A 88 -2.35 -1.10 -14.84
N GLY A 89 -2.75 -2.19 -14.17
CA GLY A 89 -4.03 -2.83 -14.37
C GLY A 89 -5.08 -1.77 -14.07
N LYS A 90 -6.20 -1.80 -14.82
CA LYS A 90 -7.34 -0.88 -14.68
C LYS A 90 -7.37 -0.37 -13.25
N LYS A 91 -7.22 0.96 -13.05
CA LYS A 91 -7.51 1.59 -11.74
C LYS A 91 -8.67 0.81 -11.17
N PHE A 92 -8.51 0.19 -10.00
CA PHE A 92 -9.59 -0.54 -9.37
C PHE A 92 -10.75 0.44 -9.39
N ASP A 93 -11.65 0.24 -10.36
CA ASP A 93 -12.81 1.08 -10.58
C ASP A 93 -13.72 0.56 -9.51
N PHE A 94 -13.45 1.02 -8.29
CA PHE A 94 -14.32 0.80 -7.18
C PHE A 94 -15.57 1.61 -7.53
N ARG A 95 -16.42 1.03 -8.38
CA ARG A 95 -17.76 1.50 -8.64
C ARG A 95 -18.50 1.29 -7.34
N PHE A 96 -18.64 2.39 -6.62
CA PHE A 96 -19.60 2.55 -5.55
C PHE A 96 -20.81 3.28 -6.11
#